data_AF-A0A101QNP6-F1
#
_entry.id   AF-A0A101QNP6-F1
#
_cell.length_a   1.000
_cell.length_b   1.000
_cell.length_c   1.000
_cell.angle_alpha   90.00
_cell.angle_beta   90.00
_cell.angle_gamma   90.00
#
_symmetry.space_group_name_H-M   'P 1'
#
loop_
_entity.id
_entity.type
_entity.pdbx_description
1 polymer ?
#
loop_
_entity_poly.entity_id
_entity_poly.type
_entity_poly.pdbx_seq_one_letter_code
_entity_poly.pdbx_strand_id
1 'polypeptide(L)'
;MNVSDECPRQGSGEMEPIPRTIAAVADALPPARRHEFHAAVSSARQGPERDAALTTWWLEALFERVPGRDQRLDDTVAGVGLVELEPETQER
;
A
#
# COMPACT_ATOMS: atom_id res chain seq x y z
N MET A 1 -17.76 -45.20 1.70
CA MET A 1 -16.62 -44.25 1.74
C MET A 1 -16.85 -43.23 0.64
N ASN A 2 -17.35 -42.04 0.97
CA ASN A 2 -17.34 -40.91 0.04
C ASN A 2 -16.11 -40.07 0.37
N VAL A 3 -15.15 -40.06 -0.56
CA VAL A 3 -14.06 -39.10 -0.60
C VAL A 3 -14.65 -37.78 -1.07
N SER A 4 -14.98 -36.90 -0.12
CA SER A 4 -15.17 -35.50 -0.42
C SER A 4 -13.80 -34.91 -0.74
N ASP A 5 -13.55 -34.77 -2.03
CA ASP A 5 -12.47 -33.94 -2.57
C ASP A 5 -12.82 -32.48 -2.21
N GLU A 6 -12.43 -32.08 -0.99
CA GLU A 6 -12.43 -30.68 -0.59
C GLU A 6 -11.34 -29.98 -1.40
N CYS A 7 -11.74 -29.33 -2.50
CA CYS A 7 -10.91 -28.32 -3.16
C CYS A 7 -10.36 -27.38 -2.06
N PRO A 8 -9.03 -27.27 -1.88
CA PRO A 8 -8.49 -26.24 -1.02
C PRO A 8 -8.88 -24.92 -1.66
N ARG A 9 -9.80 -24.18 -1.03
CA ARG A 9 -10.03 -22.79 -1.41
C ARG A 9 -8.72 -22.06 -1.20
N GLN A 10 -8.01 -21.83 -2.30
CA GLN A 10 -6.95 -20.84 -2.36
C GLN A 10 -7.61 -19.51 -2.03
N GLY A 11 -7.52 -19.11 -0.77
CA GLY A 11 -7.87 -17.76 -0.34
C GLY A 11 -6.87 -16.82 -0.99
N SER A 12 -7.21 -16.29 -2.16
CA SER A 12 -6.61 -15.08 -2.71
C SER A 12 -6.59 -14.06 -1.58
N GLY A 13 -5.41 -13.63 -1.13
CA GLY A 13 -5.26 -12.83 0.09
C GLY A 13 -6.08 -11.54 0.04
N GLU A 14 -7.27 -11.58 0.61
CA GLU A 14 -8.10 -10.41 0.86
C GLU A 14 -7.41 -9.59 1.95
N MET A 15 -6.55 -8.64 1.58
CA MET A 15 -6.00 -7.70 2.55
C MET A 15 -7.15 -6.84 3.07
N GLU A 16 -7.47 -7.00 4.35
CA GLU A 16 -8.47 -6.17 5.02
C GLU A 16 -8.17 -4.69 4.76
N PRO A 17 -9.13 -3.90 4.25
CA PRO A 17 -8.91 -2.50 3.93
C PRO A 17 -8.47 -1.74 5.18
N ILE A 18 -7.52 -0.82 5.02
CA ILE A 18 -7.10 0.08 6.11
C ILE A 18 -8.11 1.22 6.20
N PRO A 19 -8.83 1.41 7.32
CA PRO A 19 -9.63 2.62 7.52
C PRO A 19 -8.74 3.87 7.48
N ARG A 20 -9.20 4.96 6.85
CA ARG A 20 -8.48 6.25 6.81
C ARG A 20 -8.59 7.02 8.13
N THR A 21 -8.19 6.40 9.23
CA THR A 21 -8.14 7.02 10.55
C THR A 21 -6.71 7.03 11.06
N ILE A 22 -6.38 7.97 11.94
CA ILE A 22 -5.02 8.11 12.47
C ILE A 22 -4.56 6.80 13.15
N ALA A 23 -5.42 6.17 13.95
CA ALA A 23 -5.08 4.93 14.65
C ALA A 23 -4.84 3.77 13.68
N ALA A 24 -5.72 3.59 12.68
CA ALA A 24 -5.59 2.49 11.72
C ALA A 24 -4.37 2.65 10.80
N VAL A 25 -4.09 3.87 10.35
CA VAL A 25 -2.89 4.17 9.55
C VAL A 25 -1.62 3.95 10.38
N ALA A 26 -1.57 4.42 11.63
CA ALA A 26 -0.43 4.18 12.51
C ALA A 26 -0.19 2.69 12.77
N ASP A 27 -1.24 1.91 13.00
CA ASP A 27 -1.12 0.46 13.25
C ASP A 27 -0.58 -0.29 12.03
N ALA A 28 -1.06 0.08 10.84
CA ALA A 28 -0.64 -0.52 9.58
C ALA A 28 0.78 -0.15 9.15
N LEU A 29 1.37 0.93 9.69
CA LEU A 29 2.74 1.33 9.40
C LEU A 29 3.76 0.57 10.27
N PRO A 30 4.96 0.29 9.73
CA PRO A 30 6.05 -0.29 10.51
C PRO A 30 6.49 0.69 11.62
N PRO A 31 6.98 0.19 12.78
CA PRO A 31 7.33 1.02 13.93
C PRO A 31 8.25 2.21 13.62
N ALA A 32 9.18 2.04 12.68
CA ALA A 32 10.10 3.09 12.24
C ALA A 32 9.38 4.31 11.64
N ARG A 33 8.31 4.10 10.87
CA ARG A 33 7.57 5.17 10.18
C ARG A 33 6.42 5.75 11.01
N ARG A 34 6.00 5.10 12.10
CA ARG A 34 4.92 5.60 12.98
C ARG A 34 5.24 6.98 13.55
N HIS A 35 6.49 7.21 13.94
CA HIS A 35 6.91 8.51 14.49
C HIS A 35 6.82 9.62 13.43
N GLU A 36 7.27 9.36 12.21
CA GLU A 36 7.19 10.29 11.09
C GLU A 36 5.74 10.62 10.73
N PHE A 37 4.87 9.60 10.70
CA PHE A 37 3.43 9.78 10.49
C PHE A 37 2.81 10.69 11.56
N HIS A 38 3.07 10.41 12.84
CA HIS A 38 2.54 11.23 13.92
C HIS A 38 3.05 12.68 13.84
N ALA A 39 4.33 12.88 13.54
CA ALA A 39 4.91 14.20 13.36
C ALA A 39 4.28 14.97 12.19
N ALA A 40 4.04 14.30 11.06
CA ALA A 40 3.39 14.91 9.89
C ALA A 40 1.95 15.33 10.20
N VAL A 41 1.15 14.44 10.81
CA VAL A 41 -0.25 14.73 11.15
C VAL A 41 -0.37 15.77 12.26
N SER A 42 0.56 15.82 13.21
CA SER A 42 0.55 16.83 14.28
C SER A 42 1.01 18.20 13.79
N SER A 43 1.91 18.25 12.81
CA SER A 43 2.44 19.51 12.26
C SER A 43 1.49 20.12 11.22
N ALA A 44 0.66 19.31 10.57
CA ALA A 44 -0.30 19.77 9.58
C ALA A 44 -1.43 20.59 10.21
N ARG A 45 -1.78 21.72 9.58
CA ARG A 45 -2.95 22.51 9.98
C ARG A 45 -4.23 21.70 9.80
N GLN A 46 -5.17 21.87 10.73
CA GLN A 46 -6.47 21.21 10.66
C GLN A 46 -7.25 21.62 9.39
N GLY A 47 -8.03 20.67 8.85
CA GLY A 47 -8.74 20.83 7.59
C GLY A 47 -7.98 20.18 6.42
N PRO A 48 -8.03 20.75 5.20
CA PRO A 48 -7.55 20.09 3.98
C PRO A 48 -6.08 19.65 4.02
N GLU A 49 -5.23 20.39 4.73
CA GLU A 49 -3.80 20.06 4.86
C GLU A 49 -3.59 18.77 5.66
N ARG A 50 -4.31 18.61 6.77
CA ARG A 50 -4.30 17.37 7.56
C ARG A 50 -4.92 16.19 6.80
N ASP A 51 -5.99 16.43 6.03
CA ASP A 51 -6.63 15.41 5.21
C ASP A 51 -5.70 14.91 4.09
N ALA A 52 -4.95 15.83 3.46
CA ALA A 52 -3.94 15.50 2.48
C ALA A 52 -2.81 14.68 3.11
N ALA A 53 -2.27 15.10 4.26
CA ALA A 53 -1.26 14.35 5.00
C ALA A 53 -1.75 12.94 5.36
N LEU A 54 -2.97 12.81 5.87
CA LEU A 54 -3.56 11.51 6.20
C LEU A 54 -3.75 10.63 4.97
N THR A 55 -4.12 11.21 3.83
CA THR A 55 -4.27 10.48 2.56
C THR A 55 -2.93 9.95 2.05
N THR A 56 -1.88 10.79 2.05
CA THR A 56 -0.53 10.37 1.67
C THR A 56 -0.05 9.20 2.52
N TRP A 57 -0.17 9.31 3.84
CA TRP A 57 0.28 8.25 4.75
C TRP A 57 -0.58 6.99 4.70
N TRP A 58 -1.86 7.11 4.37
CA TRP A 58 -2.71 5.96 4.10
C TRP A 58 -2.25 5.18 2.84
N LEU A 59 -1.85 5.87 1.78
CA LEU A 59 -1.26 5.23 0.60
C LEU A 59 0.06 4.54 0.92
N GLU A 60 0.94 5.18 1.69
CA GLU A 60 2.17 4.55 2.18
C GLU A 60 1.85 3.27 2.97
N ALA A 61 0.90 3.32 3.90
CA ALA A 61 0.49 2.15 4.67
C ALA A 61 -0.08 1.01 3.79
N LEU A 62 -0.78 1.33 2.70
CA LEU A 62 -1.20 0.35 1.71
C LEU A 62 0.00 -0.26 0.97
N PHE A 63 0.97 0.56 0.57
CA PHE A 63 2.17 0.10 -0.12
C PHE A 63 3.06 -0.81 0.73
N GLU A 64 3.17 -0.52 2.04
CA GLU A 64 3.89 -1.36 3.00
C GLU A 64 3.30 -2.78 3.10
N ARG A 65 2.00 -2.96 2.80
CA ARG A 65 1.36 -4.28 2.79
C ARG A 65 1.62 -5.05 1.50
N VAL A 66 2.10 -4.41 0.44
CA VAL A 66 2.32 -5.08 -0.85
C VAL A 66 3.60 -5.91 -0.80
N PRO A 67 3.52 -7.26 -0.82
CA PRO A 67 4.70 -8.10 -0.74
C PRO A 67 5.62 -7.87 -1.96
N GLY A 68 6.93 -7.90 -1.73
CA GLY A 68 7.93 -7.74 -2.80
C GLY A 68 7.97 -6.34 -3.42
N ARG A 69 7.40 -5.32 -2.76
CA ARG A 69 7.51 -3.93 -3.23
C ARG A 69 8.97 -3.49 -3.33
N ASP A 70 9.77 -3.73 -2.29
CA ASP A 70 11.16 -3.31 -2.27
C ASP A 70 11.97 -4.02 -3.34
N GLN A 71 11.74 -5.33 -3.52
CA GLN A 71 12.36 -6.08 -4.61
C GLN A 71 11.99 -5.51 -5.98
N ARG A 72 10.71 -5.19 -6.22
CA ARG A 72 10.27 -4.60 -7.50
C ARG A 72 10.84 -3.20 -7.71
N LEU A 73 11.03 -2.43 -6.63
CA LEU A 73 11.67 -1.12 -6.71
C LEU A 73 13.16 -1.27 -7.05
N ASP A 74 13.86 -2.19 -6.42
CA ASP A 74 15.26 -2.51 -6.72
C ASP A 74 15.43 -3.02 -8.16
N ASP A 75 14.55 -3.92 -8.61
CA ASP A 75 14.52 -4.41 -9.99
C ASP A 75 14.31 -3.25 -10.97
N THR A 76 13.41 -2.32 -10.64
CA THR A 76 13.15 -1.12 -11.46
C THR A 76 14.38 -0.22 -11.55
N VAL A 77 15.04 0.05 -10.42
CA VAL A 77 16.27 0.86 -10.38
C VAL A 77 17.41 0.17 -11.14
N ALA A 78 17.48 -1.16 -11.06
CA ALA A 78 18.47 -1.98 -11.75
C ALA A 78 18.16 -2.21 -13.25
N GLY A 79 16.98 -1.80 -13.73
CA GLY A 79 16.53 -2.06 -15.10
C GLY A 79 16.20 -3.53 -15.39
N VAL A 80 15.91 -4.32 -14.35
CA VAL A 80 15.64 -5.76 -14.43
C VAL A 80 14.14 -6.00 -14.59
N GLY A 81 13.77 -6.87 -15.54
CA GLY A 81 12.38 -7.32 -15.70
C GLY A 81 11.40 -6.23 -16.12
N LEU A 82 11.90 -5.07 -16.57
CA LEU A 82 11.08 -3.99 -17.09
C LEU A 82 10.48 -4.37 -18.45
N VAL A 83 9.20 -4.06 -18.63
CA VAL A 83 8.49 -4.18 -19.90
C VAL A 83 8.26 -2.79 -20.46
N GLU A 84 8.57 -2.59 -21.73
CA GLU A 84 8.27 -1.34 -22.43
C GLU A 84 6.75 -1.12 -22.42
N LEU A 85 6.32 0.00 -21.86
CA LEU A 85 4.92 0.40 -21.91
C LEU A 85 4.68 1.00 -23.30
N GLU A 86 3.73 0.42 -24.03
CA GLU A 86 3.25 1.01 -25.29
C GLU A 86 2.87 2.48 -25.02
N PRO A 87 3.35 3.43 -25.84
CA PRO A 87 3.01 4.83 -25.64
C PRO A 87 1.49 4.97 -25.70
N GLU A 88 0.90 5.61 -24.68
CA GLU A 88 -0.53 5.90 -24.67
C GLU A 88 -0.86 6.66 -25.94
N THR A 89 -1.56 5.99 -26.87
CA THR A 89 -2.05 6.64 -28.07
C THR A 89 -3.07 7.67 -27.61
N GLN A 90 -2.62 8.91 -27.49
CA GLN A 90 -3.44 10.03 -27.07
C GLN A 90 -4.40 10.35 -28.20
N GLU A 91 -5.57 9.69 -28.21
CA GLU A 91 -6.68 10.07 -29.07
C GLU A 91 -7.15 11.49 -28.69
N ARG A 92 -7.06 12.39 -29.66
CA ARG A 92 -7.42 13.81 -29.57
C ARG A 92 -8.89 14.03 -29.86
#